data_AF-A0A380PA42-F1
#
_entry.id   AF-A0A380PA42-F1
#
_cell.length_a   1.000
_cell.length_b   1.000
_cell.length_c   1.000
_cell.angle_alpha   90.00
_cell.angle_beta   90.00
_cell.angle_gamma   90.00
#
_symmetry.space_group_name_H-M   'P 1'
#
loop_
_entity.id
_entity.type
_entity.pdbx_description
1 polymer ?
#
loop_
_entity_poly.entity_id
_entity_poly.type
_entity_poly.pdbx_seq_one_letter_code
_entity_poly.pdbx_strand_id
1 'polypeptide(L)'
;MATEEGPVVSGRRPPPAPFPPVVWIGGPPGAGKSTLARALAHRLGLRLYQSDTLTWDHRDRARAAGHPAAIRWEALDPGERWSAPPAELLAMSLHAERGAMIADDVRALGRGPLTVVEGTPVTPDTVPDPARAVWLMPSPELQRSRLAERGLPAGVHTLYTLLLADIAARVEAHGLAGRVVTVTPDAAPSDTRTAAEALLAGALADGPVAATAAERQALRRAENEAVAAQYRAHLARPWTTGDPRTAPVTLTCECAEPKCTARLTLPLGAFPPASGAPLRCH
;
A
#
# COMPACT_ATOMS: atom_id res chain seq x y z
N MET A 1 -43.61 33.33 -25.46
CA MET A 1 -43.03 33.09 -24.11
C MET A 1 -42.32 31.75 -24.16
N ALA A 2 -41.09 31.75 -24.65
CA ALA A 2 -40.22 30.58 -24.72
C ALA A 2 -38.86 31.07 -24.23
N THR A 3 -38.45 30.58 -23.07
CA THR A 3 -37.14 30.84 -22.47
C THR A 3 -36.14 29.89 -23.13
N GLU A 4 -35.22 30.43 -23.92
CA GLU A 4 -34.05 29.70 -24.39
C GLU A 4 -33.13 29.44 -23.20
N GLU A 5 -33.00 28.17 -22.81
CA GLU A 5 -31.95 27.70 -21.92
C GLU A 5 -30.63 27.74 -22.67
N GLY A 6 -29.73 28.63 -22.24
CA GLY A 6 -28.35 28.68 -22.72
C GLY A 6 -27.60 27.38 -22.38
N PRO A 7 -26.58 27.01 -23.18
CA PRO A 7 -25.90 25.74 -23.01
C PRO A 7 -25.13 25.71 -21.69
N VAL A 8 -25.36 24.66 -20.90
CA VAL A 8 -24.60 24.34 -19.70
C VAL A 8 -23.15 24.06 -20.10
N VAL A 9 -22.27 25.04 -19.87
CA VAL A 9 -20.82 24.85 -20.02
C VAL A 9 -20.39 23.84 -18.96
N SER A 10 -20.14 22.61 -19.41
CA SER A 10 -19.46 21.56 -18.66
C SER A 10 -18.17 22.12 -18.05
N GLY A 11 -18.21 22.45 -16.76
CA GLY A 11 -17.05 22.96 -16.02
C GLY A 11 -15.88 22.00 -16.16
N ARG A 12 -14.78 22.46 -16.77
CA ARG A 12 -13.52 21.72 -16.75
C ARG A 12 -13.14 21.48 -15.30
N ARG A 13 -13.09 20.21 -14.89
CA ARG A 13 -12.53 19.80 -13.60
C ARG A 13 -11.12 20.40 -13.51
N PRO A 14 -10.78 21.12 -12.43
CA PRO A 14 -9.45 21.69 -12.28
C PRO A 14 -8.39 20.57 -12.37
N PRO A 15 -7.19 20.88 -12.89
CA PRO A 15 -6.13 19.89 -12.97
C PRO A 15 -5.84 19.33 -11.58
N PRO A 16 -5.51 18.04 -11.46
CA PRO A 16 -5.20 17.45 -10.17
C PRO A 16 -4.03 18.18 -9.51
N ALA A 17 -4.09 18.31 -8.18
CA ALA A 17 -3.00 18.91 -7.41
C ALA A 17 -1.67 18.20 -7.70
N PRO A 18 -0.53 18.92 -7.68
CA PRO A 18 0.78 18.28 -7.83
C PRO A 18 1.01 17.28 -6.70
N PHE A 19 1.80 16.24 -6.98
CA PHE A 19 2.20 15.31 -5.93
C PHE A 19 3.07 16.00 -4.88
N PRO A 20 2.89 15.68 -3.58
CA PRO A 20 3.87 16.05 -2.58
C PRO A 20 5.21 15.32 -2.85
N PRO A 21 6.31 15.68 -2.18
CA PRO A 21 7.53 14.90 -2.23
C PRO A 21 7.22 13.42 -1.89
N VAL A 22 7.52 12.51 -2.81
CA VAL A 22 7.13 11.10 -2.73
C VAL A 22 8.18 10.17 -3.36
N VAL A 23 8.37 9.00 -2.77
CA VAL A 23 9.06 7.86 -3.38
C VAL A 23 8.15 6.64 -3.41
N TRP A 24 8.30 5.79 -4.42
CA TRP A 24 7.39 4.68 -4.69
C TRP A 24 8.10 3.34 -4.61
N ILE A 25 7.51 2.38 -3.91
CA ILE A 25 8.04 1.03 -3.75
C ILE A 25 6.98 0.03 -4.22
N GLY A 26 7.15 -0.45 -5.44
CA GLY A 26 6.27 -1.43 -6.08
C GLY A 26 6.80 -2.87 -6.00
N GLY A 27 5.98 -3.81 -6.47
CA GLY A 27 6.34 -5.23 -6.58
C GLY A 27 5.28 -6.20 -6.03
N PRO A 28 5.41 -7.50 -6.32
CA PRO A 28 4.41 -8.50 -5.94
C PRO A 28 4.32 -8.73 -4.43
N PRO A 29 3.26 -9.40 -3.96
CA PRO A 29 3.16 -9.85 -2.57
C PRO A 29 4.36 -10.70 -2.17
N GLY A 30 4.84 -10.53 -0.94
CA GLY A 30 5.98 -11.30 -0.43
C GLY A 30 7.37 -10.81 -0.87
N ALA A 31 7.49 -9.75 -1.66
CA ALA A 31 8.79 -9.21 -2.11
C ALA A 31 9.61 -8.47 -1.04
N GLY A 32 9.04 -8.20 0.15
CA GLY A 32 9.72 -7.46 1.23
C GLY A 32 9.50 -5.94 1.23
N LYS A 33 8.60 -5.43 0.38
CA LYS A 33 8.28 -4.00 0.22
C LYS A 33 7.97 -3.29 1.53
N SER A 34 7.01 -3.81 2.31
CA SER A 34 6.59 -3.19 3.56
C SER A 34 7.71 -3.18 4.62
N THR A 35 8.65 -4.12 4.56
CA THR A 35 9.83 -4.11 5.43
C THR A 35 10.78 -2.99 5.04
N LEU A 36 11.09 -2.87 3.75
CA LEU A 36 11.93 -1.78 3.22
C LEU A 36 11.29 -0.41 3.49
N ALA A 37 10.04 -0.23 3.10
CA ALA A 37 9.31 1.03 3.21
C ALA A 37 9.24 1.52 4.67
N ARG A 38 8.91 0.60 5.59
CA ARG A 38 8.94 0.90 7.03
C ARG A 38 10.33 1.28 7.50
N ALA A 39 11.36 0.51 7.15
CA ALA A 39 12.74 0.81 7.57
C ALA A 39 13.24 2.18 7.06
N LEU A 40 12.83 2.59 5.85
CA LEU A 40 13.11 3.92 5.29
C LEU A 40 12.36 5.01 6.03
N ALA A 41 11.03 4.88 6.10
CA ALA A 41 10.17 5.85 6.77
C ALA A 41 10.59 6.04 8.23
N HIS A 42 11.00 4.95 8.87
CA HIS A 42 11.35 4.98 10.27
C HIS A 42 12.68 5.66 10.54
N ARG A 43 13.71 5.26 9.82
CA ARG A 43 15.06 5.80 9.95
C ARG A 43 15.12 7.25 9.54
N LEU A 44 14.54 7.58 8.38
CA LEU A 44 14.67 8.90 7.79
C LEU A 44 13.60 9.89 8.28
N GLY A 45 12.55 9.43 8.97
CA GLY A 45 11.48 10.31 9.46
C GLY A 45 10.51 10.70 8.34
N LEU A 46 10.16 9.74 7.49
CA LEU A 46 9.28 9.92 6.33
C LEU A 46 7.87 9.48 6.69
N ARG A 47 6.88 10.04 6.00
CA ARG A 47 5.51 9.52 6.06
C ARG A 47 5.44 8.17 5.35
N LEU A 48 4.74 7.21 5.91
CA LEU A 48 4.51 5.91 5.28
C LEU A 48 3.06 5.84 4.79
N TYR A 49 2.89 5.54 3.51
CA TYR A 49 1.60 5.24 2.90
C TYR A 49 1.62 3.79 2.43
N GLN A 50 0.84 2.93 3.09
CA GLN A 50 0.77 1.51 2.77
C GLN A 50 -0.54 1.24 2.03
N SER A 51 -0.50 0.80 0.77
CA SER A 51 -1.73 0.62 0.00
C SER A 51 -2.70 -0.37 0.66
N ASP A 52 -2.16 -1.37 1.36
CA ASP A 52 -2.95 -2.46 1.95
C ASP A 52 -3.78 -2.00 3.16
N THR A 53 -3.43 -0.88 3.80
CA THR A 53 -4.26 -0.27 4.85
C THR A 53 -5.46 0.51 4.30
N LEU A 54 -5.62 0.58 2.98
CA LEU A 54 -6.76 1.20 2.31
C LEU A 54 -7.50 0.24 1.38
N THR A 55 -7.25 -1.07 1.50
CA THR A 55 -7.88 -2.06 0.61
C THR A 55 -9.41 -2.00 0.65
N TRP A 56 -10.00 -1.85 1.85
CA TRP A 56 -11.45 -1.82 2.00
C TRP A 56 -12.06 -0.48 1.56
N ASP A 57 -11.39 0.62 1.91
CA ASP A 57 -11.79 1.95 1.46
C ASP A 57 -11.76 2.07 -0.06
N HIS A 58 -10.67 1.64 -0.71
CA HIS A 58 -10.58 1.61 -2.17
C HIS A 58 -11.65 0.71 -2.80
N ARG A 59 -11.96 -0.44 -2.18
CA ARG A 59 -13.02 -1.33 -2.67
C ARG A 59 -14.40 -0.67 -2.56
N ASP A 60 -14.68 0.06 -1.49
CA ASP A 60 -15.93 0.81 -1.34
C ASP A 60 -16.05 1.93 -2.37
N ARG A 61 -14.97 2.67 -2.61
CA ARG A 61 -14.92 3.68 -3.68
C ARG A 61 -15.15 3.05 -5.05
N ALA A 62 -14.51 1.92 -5.34
CA ALA A 62 -14.68 1.20 -6.60
C ALA A 62 -16.13 0.70 -6.77
N ARG A 63 -16.73 0.17 -5.69
CA ARG A 63 -18.13 -0.26 -5.70
C ARG A 63 -19.09 0.92 -5.90
N ALA A 64 -18.87 2.04 -5.22
CA ALA A 64 -19.66 3.25 -5.38
C ALA A 64 -19.57 3.83 -6.80
N ALA A 65 -18.41 3.71 -7.44
CA ALA A 65 -18.19 4.06 -8.84
C ALA A 65 -18.70 3.00 -9.84
N GLY A 66 -19.33 1.92 -9.38
CA GLY A 66 -19.96 0.92 -10.23
C GLY A 66 -19.01 -0.11 -10.85
N HIS A 67 -17.77 -0.25 -10.36
CA HIS A 67 -16.82 -1.22 -10.90
C HIS A 67 -17.34 -2.66 -10.71
N PRO A 68 -17.57 -3.43 -11.80
CA PRO A 68 -18.19 -4.76 -11.71
C PRO A 68 -17.43 -5.73 -10.81
N ALA A 69 -16.09 -5.69 -10.84
CA ALA A 69 -15.25 -6.57 -10.04
C ALA A 69 -15.33 -6.25 -8.53
N ALA A 70 -15.54 -4.99 -8.16
CA ALA A 70 -15.73 -4.59 -6.76
C ALA A 70 -17.10 -5.06 -6.24
N ILE A 71 -18.16 -4.87 -7.04
CA ILE A 71 -19.52 -5.35 -6.73
C ILE A 71 -19.52 -6.87 -6.59
N ARG A 72 -18.89 -7.58 -7.54
CA ARG A 72 -18.81 -9.04 -7.53
C ARG A 72 -18.11 -9.59 -6.29
N TRP A 73 -16.99 -8.99 -5.88
CA TRP A 73 -16.27 -9.43 -4.68
C TRP A 73 -17.16 -9.38 -3.42
N GLU A 74 -17.92 -8.30 -3.24
CA GLU A 74 -18.80 -8.14 -2.09
C GLU A 74 -20.01 -9.07 -2.12
N ALA A 75 -20.42 -9.52 -3.30
CA ALA A 75 -21.53 -10.45 -3.48
C ALA A 75 -21.16 -11.93 -3.23
N LEU A 76 -19.88 -12.29 -3.39
CA LEU A 76 -19.40 -13.66 -3.18
C LEU A 76 -19.08 -13.92 -1.72
N ASP A 77 -19.31 -15.15 -1.24
CA ASP A 77 -18.80 -15.57 0.06
C ASP A 77 -17.28 -15.77 0.04
N PRO A 78 -16.56 -15.63 1.18
CA PRO A 78 -15.11 -15.72 1.22
C PRO A 78 -14.49 -16.98 0.58
N GLY A 79 -15.14 -18.14 0.74
CA GLY A 79 -14.68 -19.40 0.13
C GLY A 79 -14.83 -19.43 -1.39
N GLU A 80 -15.93 -18.89 -1.90
CA GLU A 80 -16.22 -18.84 -3.34
C GLU A 80 -15.29 -17.87 -4.07
N ARG A 81 -14.94 -16.73 -3.44
CA ARG A 81 -14.01 -15.74 -4.00
C ARG A 81 -12.70 -16.37 -4.47
N TRP A 82 -12.11 -17.20 -3.63
CA TRP A 82 -10.82 -17.83 -3.91
C TRP A 82 -10.91 -19.05 -4.82
N SER A 83 -12.14 -19.44 -5.21
CA SER A 83 -12.39 -20.49 -6.20
C SER A 83 -12.75 -19.92 -7.57
N ALA A 84 -12.83 -18.58 -7.71
CA ALA A 84 -13.12 -17.92 -8.97
C ALA A 84 -12.01 -18.16 -10.02
N PRO A 85 -12.34 -18.07 -11.32
CA PRO A 85 -11.36 -18.19 -12.39
C PRO A 85 -10.19 -17.18 -12.24
N PRO A 86 -8.98 -17.52 -12.71
CA PRO A 86 -7.79 -16.68 -12.56
C PRO A 86 -7.95 -15.23 -13.05
N ALA A 87 -8.61 -15.03 -14.19
CA ALA A 87 -8.88 -13.69 -14.73
C ALA A 87 -9.81 -12.88 -13.82
N GLU A 88 -10.80 -13.53 -13.20
CA GLU A 88 -11.71 -12.88 -12.25
C GLU A 88 -11.00 -12.55 -10.93
N LEU A 89 -10.11 -13.42 -10.44
CA LEU A 89 -9.29 -13.12 -9.26
C LEU A 89 -8.46 -11.85 -9.49
N LEU A 90 -7.82 -11.73 -10.66
CA LEU A 90 -7.04 -10.55 -11.02
C LEU A 90 -7.92 -9.31 -11.10
N ALA A 91 -9.05 -9.36 -11.80
CA ALA A 91 -9.99 -8.25 -11.88
C ALA A 91 -10.51 -7.84 -10.50
N MET A 92 -10.91 -8.80 -9.66
CA MET A 92 -11.40 -8.56 -8.31
C MET A 92 -10.33 -8.05 -7.35
N SER A 93 -9.03 -8.21 -7.67
CA SER A 93 -7.95 -7.58 -6.90
C SER A 93 -7.93 -6.05 -7.02
N LEU A 94 -8.62 -5.50 -8.04
CA LEU A 94 -8.71 -4.07 -8.35
C LEU A 94 -7.32 -3.45 -8.53
N HIS A 95 -6.39 -4.19 -9.14
CA HIS A 95 -4.98 -3.80 -9.19
C HIS A 95 -4.77 -2.45 -9.88
N ALA A 96 -5.40 -2.25 -11.04
CA ALA A 96 -5.30 -1.00 -11.79
C ALA A 96 -6.11 0.13 -11.14
N GLU A 97 -7.34 -0.16 -10.71
CA GLU A 97 -8.24 0.80 -10.09
C GLU A 97 -7.65 1.36 -8.79
N ARG A 98 -7.06 0.50 -7.95
CA ARG A 98 -6.37 0.91 -6.73
C ARG A 98 -5.13 1.75 -7.03
N GLY A 99 -4.41 1.47 -8.12
CA GLY A 99 -3.30 2.31 -8.56
C GLY A 99 -3.72 3.77 -8.74
N ALA A 100 -4.83 4.00 -9.46
CA ALA A 100 -5.39 5.34 -9.65
C ALA A 100 -5.83 5.99 -8.32
N MET A 101 -6.49 5.23 -7.43
CA MET A 101 -6.91 5.74 -6.12
C MET A 101 -5.73 6.08 -5.22
N ILE A 102 -4.66 5.30 -5.25
CA ILE A 102 -3.41 5.59 -4.54
C ILE A 102 -2.83 6.91 -5.04
N ALA A 103 -2.78 7.13 -6.36
CA ALA A 103 -2.28 8.38 -6.92
C ALA A 103 -3.11 9.59 -6.42
N ASP A 104 -4.44 9.45 -6.35
CA ASP A 104 -5.32 10.49 -5.81
C ASP A 104 -5.13 10.72 -4.31
N ASP A 105 -5.03 9.66 -3.52
CA ASP A 105 -4.79 9.75 -2.07
C ASP A 105 -3.46 10.43 -1.77
N VAL A 106 -2.40 10.09 -2.51
CA VAL A 106 -1.07 10.69 -2.35
C VAL A 106 -1.08 12.17 -2.71
N ARG A 107 -1.83 12.60 -3.74
CA ARG A 107 -2.00 14.04 -4.02
C ARG A 107 -2.74 14.76 -2.89
N ALA A 108 -3.70 14.10 -2.25
CA ALA A 108 -4.49 14.66 -1.16
C ALA A 108 -3.73 14.79 0.18
N LEU A 109 -2.59 14.11 0.34
CA LEU A 109 -1.76 14.15 1.55
C LEU A 109 -1.21 15.55 1.90
N GLY A 110 -1.22 16.49 0.96
CA GLY A 110 -0.79 17.88 1.16
C GLY A 110 0.68 18.04 1.53
N ARG A 111 1.04 19.20 2.09
CA ARG A 111 2.41 19.49 2.54
C ARG A 111 2.76 18.64 3.77
N GLY A 112 4.01 18.21 3.86
CA GLY A 112 4.52 17.44 4.99
C GLY A 112 5.85 16.77 4.64
N PRO A 113 6.34 15.87 5.52
CA PRO A 113 7.51 15.05 5.22
C PRO A 113 7.36 14.29 3.91
N LEU A 114 8.48 13.99 3.26
CA LEU A 114 8.56 13.06 2.12
C LEU A 114 7.76 11.80 2.45
N THR A 115 6.97 11.32 1.49
CA THR A 115 6.15 10.12 1.67
C THR A 115 6.79 8.93 0.95
N VAL A 116 6.92 7.81 1.65
CA VAL A 116 7.18 6.50 1.04
C VAL A 116 5.83 5.85 0.78
N VAL A 117 5.51 5.63 -0.48
CA VAL A 117 4.31 4.90 -0.92
C VAL A 117 4.73 3.49 -1.27
N GLU A 118 4.18 2.49 -0.58
CA GLU A 118 4.36 1.10 -0.97
C GLU A 118 3.05 0.36 -1.19
N GLY A 119 3.08 -0.56 -2.15
CA GLY A 119 1.92 -1.37 -2.46
C GLY A 119 2.16 -2.31 -3.61
N THR A 120 1.37 -3.37 -3.68
CA THR A 120 1.33 -4.19 -4.88
C THR A 120 0.72 -3.43 -6.07
N PRO A 121 -0.38 -2.66 -5.91
CA PRO A 121 -0.91 -1.79 -6.97
C PRO A 121 0.01 -0.64 -7.42
N VAL A 122 1.19 -0.46 -6.81
CA VAL A 122 2.20 0.51 -7.26
C VAL A 122 2.92 -0.07 -8.48
N THR A 123 2.27 0.05 -9.63
CA THR A 123 2.79 -0.35 -10.95
C THR A 123 3.45 0.84 -11.65
N PRO A 124 4.20 0.62 -12.74
CA PRO A 124 4.67 1.70 -13.61
C PRO A 124 3.59 2.72 -13.99
N ASP A 125 2.37 2.27 -14.28
CA ASP A 125 1.25 3.16 -14.67
C ASP A 125 0.74 4.05 -13.53
N THR A 126 1.04 3.69 -12.28
CA THR A 126 0.66 4.48 -11.09
C THR A 126 1.66 5.59 -10.78
N VAL A 127 2.91 5.44 -11.24
CA VAL A 127 4.03 6.28 -10.83
C VAL A 127 4.19 7.44 -11.82
N PRO A 128 4.09 8.70 -11.35
CA PRO A 128 4.23 9.87 -12.24
C PRO A 128 5.67 10.10 -12.72
N ASP A 129 6.65 9.73 -11.90
CA ASP A 129 8.08 9.85 -12.21
C ASP A 129 8.82 8.56 -11.81
N PRO A 130 9.16 7.70 -12.79
CA PRO A 130 9.86 6.44 -12.54
C PRO A 130 11.24 6.59 -11.89
N ALA A 131 11.89 7.76 -11.98
CA ALA A 131 13.17 8.00 -11.30
C ALA A 131 13.04 8.01 -9.77
N ARG A 132 11.82 8.20 -9.26
CA ARG A 132 11.48 8.17 -7.83
C ARG A 132 10.86 6.84 -7.39
N ALA A 133 10.95 5.81 -8.22
CA ALA A 133 10.34 4.51 -7.96
C ALA A 133 11.36 3.37 -8.03
N VAL A 134 11.09 2.32 -7.27
CA VAL A 134 11.79 1.03 -7.34
C VAL A 134 10.79 -0.11 -7.26
N TRP A 135 11.04 -1.18 -8.01
CA TRP A 135 10.24 -2.41 -7.94
C TRP A 135 11.06 -3.55 -7.36
N LEU A 136 10.63 -4.08 -6.21
CA LEU A 136 11.24 -5.27 -5.63
C LEU A 136 10.63 -6.51 -6.27
N MET A 137 11.42 -7.29 -6.99
CA MET A 137 10.95 -8.48 -7.71
C MET A 137 11.65 -9.73 -7.16
N PRO A 138 10.94 -10.70 -6.55
CA PRO A 138 11.58 -11.93 -6.12
C PRO A 138 12.01 -12.77 -7.32
N SER A 139 13.09 -13.54 -7.18
CA SER A 139 13.40 -14.60 -8.16
C SER A 139 12.26 -15.62 -8.21
N PRO A 140 12.07 -16.34 -9.32
CA PRO A 140 11.08 -17.40 -9.41
C PRO A 140 11.25 -18.50 -8.35
N GLU A 141 12.47 -18.83 -7.91
CA GLU A 141 12.65 -19.78 -6.81
C GLU A 141 12.16 -19.21 -5.48
N LEU A 142 12.56 -17.97 -5.18
CA LEU A 142 12.18 -17.31 -3.93
C LEU A 142 10.68 -17.09 -3.84
N GLN A 143 10.04 -16.73 -4.95
CA GLN A 143 8.58 -16.61 -5.02
C GLN A 143 7.92 -17.94 -4.65
N ARG A 144 8.33 -19.04 -5.29
CA ARG A 144 7.75 -20.37 -5.03
C ARG A 144 7.93 -20.80 -3.57
N SER A 145 9.13 -20.65 -2.99
CA SER A 145 9.37 -20.99 -1.59
C SER A 145 8.51 -20.14 -0.64
N ARG A 146 8.51 -18.81 -0.80
CA ARG A 146 7.73 -17.90 0.07
C ARG A 146 6.22 -18.13 -0.02
N LEU A 147 5.71 -18.50 -1.20
CA LEU A 147 4.29 -18.82 -1.35
C LEU A 147 3.95 -20.17 -0.73
N ALA A 148 4.81 -21.18 -0.86
CA ALA A 148 4.62 -22.49 -0.25
C ALA A 148 4.64 -22.45 1.29
N GLU A 149 5.56 -21.69 1.89
CA GLU A 149 5.69 -21.56 3.35
C GLU A 149 4.49 -20.88 4.02
N ARG A 150 3.72 -20.07 3.29
CA ARG A 150 2.62 -19.28 3.87
C ARG A 150 1.32 -20.04 4.04
N GLY A 151 1.22 -21.31 3.59
CA GLY A 151 0.01 -22.12 3.73
C GLY A 151 -1.24 -21.47 3.14
N LEU A 152 -1.09 -20.68 2.07
CA LEU A 152 -2.17 -19.87 1.52
C LEU A 152 -3.19 -20.75 0.77
N PRO A 153 -4.48 -20.35 0.74
CA PRO A 153 -5.46 -20.97 -0.14
C PRO A 153 -5.00 -20.91 -1.61
N ALA A 154 -5.33 -21.94 -2.39
CA ALA A 154 -4.89 -22.07 -3.78
C ALA A 154 -5.24 -20.84 -4.64
N GLY A 155 -6.43 -20.24 -4.47
CA GLY A 155 -6.81 -19.01 -5.17
C GLY A 155 -5.92 -17.81 -4.85
N VAL A 156 -5.49 -17.67 -3.59
CA VAL A 156 -4.58 -16.59 -3.18
C VAL A 156 -3.21 -16.79 -3.83
N HIS A 157 -2.73 -18.03 -3.87
CA HIS A 157 -1.49 -18.38 -4.57
C HIS A 157 -1.58 -18.01 -6.06
N THR A 158 -2.65 -18.42 -6.73
CA THR A 158 -2.92 -18.08 -8.14
C THR A 158 -2.90 -16.58 -8.37
N LEU A 159 -3.61 -15.81 -7.54
CA LEU A 159 -3.62 -14.35 -7.65
C LEU A 159 -2.22 -13.75 -7.49
N TYR A 160 -1.43 -14.22 -6.51
CA TYR A 160 -0.09 -13.68 -6.27
C TYR A 160 0.88 -13.98 -7.41
N THR A 161 0.75 -15.14 -8.06
CA THR A 161 1.49 -15.46 -9.29
C THR A 161 1.10 -14.53 -10.44
N LEU A 162 -0.20 -14.30 -10.64
CA LEU A 162 -0.70 -13.39 -11.68
C LEU A 162 -0.23 -11.94 -11.47
N LEU A 163 -0.28 -11.45 -10.23
CA LEU A 163 0.17 -10.10 -9.90
C LEU A 163 1.68 -9.91 -10.14
N LEU A 164 2.49 -10.94 -9.90
CA LEU A 164 3.90 -10.87 -10.28
C LEU A 164 4.06 -10.73 -11.79
N ALA A 165 3.39 -11.59 -12.56
CA ALA A 165 3.48 -11.57 -14.02
C ALA A 165 3.01 -10.24 -14.61
N ASP A 166 1.89 -9.69 -14.11
CA ASP A 166 1.37 -8.39 -14.52
C ASP A 166 2.36 -7.26 -14.23
N ILE A 167 2.92 -7.20 -13.02
CA ILE A 167 3.92 -6.17 -12.66
C ILE A 167 5.18 -6.32 -13.52
N ALA A 168 5.68 -7.54 -13.74
CA ALA A 168 6.86 -7.79 -14.56
C ALA A 168 6.64 -7.32 -16.00
N ALA A 169 5.49 -7.66 -16.60
CA ALA A 169 5.14 -7.25 -17.95
C ALA A 169 5.04 -5.71 -18.08
N ARG A 170 4.46 -5.02 -17.08
CA ARG A 170 4.42 -3.56 -17.07
C ARG A 170 5.81 -2.93 -16.96
N VAL A 171 6.66 -3.47 -16.09
CA VAL A 171 8.05 -2.99 -15.94
C VAL A 171 8.81 -3.13 -17.26
N GLU A 172 8.66 -4.25 -17.95
CA GLU A 172 9.25 -4.49 -19.26
C GLU A 172 8.70 -3.53 -20.33
N ALA A 173 7.38 -3.40 -20.43
CA ALA A 173 6.72 -2.54 -21.40
C ALA A 173 7.10 -1.06 -21.26
N HIS A 174 7.39 -0.60 -20.04
CA HIS A 174 7.86 0.76 -19.75
C HIS A 174 9.39 0.91 -19.82
N GLY A 175 10.15 -0.15 -20.10
CA GLY A 175 11.61 -0.11 -20.17
C GLY A 175 12.28 0.15 -18.82
N LEU A 176 11.67 -0.25 -17.71
CA LEU A 176 12.08 0.10 -16.35
C LEU A 176 12.92 -0.99 -15.66
N ALA A 177 13.58 -1.86 -16.42
CA ALA A 177 14.45 -2.90 -15.88
C ALA A 177 15.56 -2.33 -14.96
N GLY A 178 16.10 -1.16 -15.29
CA GLY A 178 17.09 -0.45 -14.45
C GLY A 178 16.54 0.10 -13.12
N ARG A 179 15.23 -0.04 -12.87
CA ARG A 179 14.57 0.34 -11.61
C ARG A 179 14.10 -0.87 -10.80
N VAL A 180 14.49 -2.08 -11.20
CA VAL A 180 14.16 -3.32 -10.50
C VAL A 180 15.30 -3.70 -9.55
N VAL A 181 14.94 -4.12 -8.34
CA VAL A 181 15.84 -4.84 -7.44
C VAL A 181 15.36 -6.28 -7.36
N THR A 182 16.16 -7.19 -7.89
CA THR A 182 15.89 -8.63 -7.80
C THR A 182 16.21 -9.13 -6.40
N VAL A 183 15.25 -9.77 -5.75
CA VAL A 183 15.42 -10.39 -4.43
C VAL A 183 15.64 -11.88 -4.63
N THR A 184 16.84 -12.37 -4.32
CA THR A 184 17.21 -13.79 -4.45
C THR A 184 17.18 -14.48 -3.08
N PRO A 185 17.11 -15.82 -3.01
CA PRO A 185 17.08 -16.56 -1.75
C PRO A 185 18.31 -16.36 -0.85
N ASP A 186 19.47 -16.14 -1.48
CA ASP A 186 20.78 -15.96 -0.84
C ASP A 186 21.09 -14.50 -0.48
N ALA A 187 20.32 -13.54 -0.99
CA ALA A 187 20.53 -12.13 -0.69
C ALA A 187 20.24 -11.82 0.78
N ALA A 188 21.18 -11.17 1.46
CA ALA A 188 20.92 -10.66 2.80
C ALA A 188 19.86 -9.54 2.70
N PRO A 189 18.96 -9.40 3.69
CA PRO A 189 17.98 -8.30 3.69
C PRO A 189 18.60 -6.90 3.58
N SER A 190 19.84 -6.74 4.08
CA SER A 190 20.64 -5.52 3.95
C SER A 190 20.99 -5.16 2.51
N ASP A 191 21.18 -6.16 1.65
CA ASP A 191 21.67 -5.98 0.28
C ASP A 191 20.53 -5.47 -0.61
N THR A 192 19.35 -6.09 -0.47
CA THR A 192 18.12 -5.61 -1.12
C THR A 192 17.81 -4.16 -0.72
N ARG A 193 17.97 -3.85 0.57
CA ARG A 193 17.79 -2.48 1.08
C ARG A 193 18.80 -1.51 0.46
N THR A 194 20.07 -1.87 0.44
CA THR A 194 21.15 -1.01 -0.07
C THR A 194 20.95 -0.72 -1.56
N ALA A 195 20.61 -1.74 -2.35
CA ALA A 195 20.32 -1.59 -3.78
C ALA A 195 19.12 -0.68 -4.03
N ALA A 196 18.02 -0.86 -3.28
CA ALA A 196 16.84 -0.02 -3.42
C ALA A 196 17.10 1.43 -2.97
N GLU A 197 17.85 1.63 -1.90
CA GLU A 197 18.27 2.97 -1.44
C GLU A 197 19.17 3.67 -2.46
N ALA A 198 20.09 2.95 -3.11
CA ALA A 198 20.93 3.52 -4.15
C ALA A 198 20.10 4.04 -5.34
N LEU A 199 19.09 3.28 -5.77
CA LEU A 199 18.19 3.71 -6.84
C LEU A 199 17.32 4.92 -6.45
N LEU A 200 17.00 5.07 -5.16
CA LEU A 200 16.17 6.15 -4.63
C LEU A 200 16.97 7.33 -4.05
N ALA A 201 18.30 7.30 -4.08
CA ALA A 201 19.16 8.20 -3.31
C ALA A 201 18.85 9.69 -3.56
N GLY A 202 18.73 10.10 -4.83
CA GLY A 202 18.36 11.47 -5.18
C GLY A 202 16.98 11.85 -4.64
N ALA A 203 15.97 11.01 -4.93
CA ALA A 203 14.60 11.27 -4.49
C ALA A 203 14.42 11.28 -2.96
N LEU A 204 15.23 10.51 -2.23
CA LEU A 204 15.25 10.50 -0.75
C LEU A 204 15.93 11.74 -0.16
N ALA A 205 16.84 12.39 -0.90
CA ALA A 205 17.44 13.66 -0.50
C ALA A 205 16.50 14.85 -0.76
N ASP A 206 15.55 14.71 -1.68
CA ASP A 206 14.72 15.79 -2.23
C ASP A 206 13.41 16.07 -1.45
N GLY A 207 13.39 15.90 -0.12
CA GLY A 207 12.17 16.17 0.64
C GLY A 207 12.38 16.46 2.12
N PRO A 208 11.44 17.20 2.75
CA PRO A 208 11.50 17.44 4.19
C PRO A 208 11.34 16.13 4.96
N VAL A 209 11.94 16.07 6.14
CA VAL A 209 11.85 14.92 7.04
C VAL A 209 11.34 15.37 8.41
N ALA A 210 10.71 14.48 9.15
CA ALA A 210 10.43 14.70 10.57
C ALA A 210 11.74 14.78 11.36
N ALA A 211 12.01 15.94 11.93
CA ALA A 211 13.26 16.24 12.63
C ALA A 211 13.16 15.97 14.13
N THR A 212 11.97 16.13 14.71
CA THR A 212 11.74 15.96 16.14
C THR A 212 11.14 14.60 16.49
N ALA A 213 11.31 14.18 17.75
CA ALA A 213 10.67 12.97 18.27
C ALA A 213 9.14 13.05 18.20
N ALA A 214 8.56 14.24 18.45
CA ALA A 214 7.12 14.45 18.39
C ALA A 214 6.56 14.27 16.97
N GLU A 215 7.22 14.83 15.95
CA GLU A 215 6.83 14.65 14.55
C GLU A 215 6.93 13.18 14.12
N ARG A 216 8.03 12.50 14.49
CA ARG A 216 8.20 11.07 14.20
C ARG A 216 7.15 10.22 14.89
N GLN A 217 6.84 10.50 16.15
CA GLN A 217 5.76 9.84 16.88
C GLN A 217 4.41 10.04 16.19
N ALA A 218 4.11 11.26 15.72
CA ALA A 218 2.88 11.54 14.98
C ALA A 218 2.78 10.74 13.67
N LEU A 219 3.89 10.57 12.95
CA LEU A 219 3.92 9.70 11.75
C LEU A 219 3.66 8.23 12.08
N ARG A 220 4.23 7.71 13.19
CA ARG A 220 3.97 6.35 13.67
C ARG A 220 2.52 6.16 14.08
N ARG A 221 1.96 7.18 14.73
CA ARG A 221 0.57 7.22 15.12
C ARG A 221 -0.36 7.13 13.90
N ALA A 222 -0.08 7.93 12.87
CA ALA A 222 -0.83 7.88 11.61
C ALA A 222 -0.71 6.51 10.91
N GLU A 223 0.47 5.88 10.93
CA GLU A 223 0.66 4.49 10.44
C GLU A 223 -0.27 3.52 11.17
N ASN A 224 -0.30 3.58 12.51
CA ASN A 224 -1.16 2.72 13.34
C ASN A 224 -2.66 2.98 13.15
N GLU A 225 -3.05 4.25 12.99
CA GLU A 225 -4.44 4.62 12.73
C GLU A 225 -4.94 4.06 11.40
N ALA A 226 -4.09 4.10 10.35
CA ALA A 226 -4.42 3.49 9.07
C ALA A 226 -4.59 1.96 9.19
N VAL A 227 -3.71 1.27 9.93
CA VAL A 227 -3.87 -0.17 10.20
C VAL A 227 -5.15 -0.46 10.97
N ALA A 228 -5.42 0.30 12.04
CA ALA A 228 -6.64 0.12 12.84
C ALA A 228 -7.91 0.37 12.01
N ALA A 229 -7.92 1.40 11.15
CA ALA A 229 -9.02 1.69 10.24
C ALA A 229 -9.26 0.54 9.25
N GLN A 230 -8.20 0.00 8.65
CA GLN A 230 -8.28 -1.17 7.77
C GLN A 230 -8.91 -2.38 8.45
N TYR A 231 -8.51 -2.68 9.70
CA TYR A 231 -9.09 -3.79 10.45
C TYR A 231 -10.56 -3.56 10.81
N ARG A 232 -10.93 -2.34 11.23
CA ARG A 232 -12.34 -2.00 11.49
C ARG A 232 -13.19 -2.12 10.24
N ALA A 233 -12.69 -1.62 9.09
CA ALA A 233 -13.38 -1.72 7.81
C ALA A 233 -13.51 -3.17 7.32
N HIS A 234 -12.54 -4.03 7.65
CA HIS A 234 -12.64 -5.47 7.40
C HIS A 234 -13.74 -6.10 8.25
N LEU A 235 -13.69 -5.91 9.57
CA LEU A 235 -14.61 -6.55 10.53
C LEU A 235 -16.04 -6.01 10.46
N ALA A 236 -16.26 -4.87 9.79
CA ALA A 236 -17.58 -4.34 9.50
C ALA A 236 -18.28 -5.06 8.32
N ARG A 237 -17.56 -5.94 7.60
CA ARG A 237 -18.14 -6.63 6.44
C ARG A 237 -19.10 -7.72 6.89
N PRO A 238 -20.25 -7.90 6.21
CA PRO A 238 -21.28 -8.86 6.61
C PRO A 238 -20.81 -10.32 6.58
N TRP A 239 -19.79 -10.61 5.78
CA TRP A 239 -19.20 -11.94 5.59
C TRP A 239 -17.97 -12.19 6.47
N THR A 240 -17.60 -11.25 7.35
CA THR A 240 -16.52 -11.46 8.33
C THR A 240 -17.03 -11.95 9.66
N THR A 241 -16.22 -12.76 10.34
CA THR A 241 -16.45 -13.18 11.72
C THR A 241 -15.36 -12.58 12.60
N GLY A 242 -15.75 -12.00 13.74
CA GLY A 242 -14.83 -11.42 14.71
C GLY A 242 -15.40 -10.22 15.45
N ASP A 243 -14.89 -9.95 16.65
CA ASP A 243 -15.26 -8.78 17.43
C ASP A 243 -14.15 -7.71 17.30
N PRO A 244 -14.43 -6.51 16.78
CA PRO A 244 -13.45 -5.43 16.65
C PRO A 244 -12.88 -4.96 18.00
N ARG A 245 -13.47 -5.32 19.13
CA ARG A 245 -12.92 -5.02 20.45
C ARG A 245 -11.78 -5.96 20.83
N THR A 246 -11.82 -7.22 20.38
CA THR A 246 -10.88 -8.27 20.81
C THR A 246 -9.95 -8.76 19.70
N ALA A 247 -10.27 -8.47 18.44
CA ALA A 247 -9.45 -8.87 17.30
C ALA A 247 -7.99 -8.42 17.47
N PRO A 248 -7.01 -9.33 17.42
CA PRO A 248 -5.61 -8.97 17.58
C PRO A 248 -5.14 -8.15 16.37
N VAL A 249 -4.51 -7.01 16.64
CA VAL A 249 -3.88 -6.17 15.62
C VAL A 249 -2.42 -5.94 16.00
N THR A 250 -1.53 -6.06 15.03
CA THR A 250 -0.11 -5.75 15.20
C THR A 250 0.15 -4.32 14.75
N LEU A 251 0.58 -3.48 15.68
CA LEU A 251 0.84 -2.07 15.49
C LEU A 251 2.33 -1.76 15.70
N THR A 252 2.79 -0.68 15.09
CA THR A 252 4.16 -0.21 15.18
C THR A 252 4.39 0.56 16.49
N CYS A 253 5.56 0.40 17.11
CA CYS A 253 5.96 1.20 18.26
C CYS A 253 6.07 2.70 17.91
N GLU A 254 5.54 3.55 18.79
CA GLU A 254 5.48 5.01 18.65
C GLU A 254 6.58 5.73 19.46
N CYS A 255 7.63 5.03 19.90
CA CYS A 255 8.71 5.63 20.71
C CYS A 255 9.58 6.66 19.96
N ALA A 256 9.36 6.83 18.66
CA ALA A 256 10.07 7.73 17.75
C ALA A 256 11.56 7.45 17.50
N GLU A 257 12.14 6.43 18.13
CA GLU A 257 13.53 6.01 17.90
C GLU A 257 13.72 5.56 16.43
N PRO A 258 14.62 6.21 15.65
CA PRO A 258 14.80 5.92 14.22
C PRO A 258 15.10 4.47 13.86
N LYS A 259 15.73 3.72 14.77
CA LYS A 259 16.07 2.30 14.56
C LYS A 259 15.06 1.32 15.20
N CYS A 260 14.02 1.81 15.87
CA CYS A 260 13.03 0.93 16.49
C CYS A 260 12.22 0.18 15.43
N THR A 261 12.25 -1.14 15.51
CA THR A 261 11.46 -2.05 14.67
C THR A 261 10.41 -2.81 15.48
N ALA A 262 10.25 -2.45 16.76
CA ALA A 262 9.33 -3.13 17.67
C ALA A 262 7.89 -2.97 17.20
N ARG A 263 7.14 -4.06 17.29
CA ARG A 263 5.72 -4.11 16.99
C ARG A 263 4.99 -4.73 18.18
N LEU A 264 3.83 -4.19 18.49
CA LEU A 264 3.00 -4.61 19.60
C LEU A 264 1.74 -5.25 19.04
N THR A 265 1.41 -6.45 19.50
CA THR A 265 0.13 -7.08 19.20
C THR A 265 -0.79 -6.87 20.39
N LEU A 266 -1.92 -6.22 20.16
CA LEU A 266 -2.93 -5.91 21.17
C LEU A 266 -4.33 -6.07 20.58
N PRO A 267 -5.36 -6.20 21.41
CA PRO A 267 -6.74 -6.11 20.95
C PRO A 267 -7.00 -4.77 20.26
N LEU A 268 -7.70 -4.78 19.11
CA LEU A 268 -8.02 -3.58 18.35
C LEU A 268 -8.83 -2.56 19.15
N GLY A 269 -9.70 -3.01 20.06
CA GLY A 269 -10.44 -2.14 20.98
C GLY A 269 -9.56 -1.45 22.03
N ALA A 270 -8.34 -1.94 22.24
CA ALA A 270 -7.36 -1.33 23.14
C ALA A 270 -6.44 -0.32 22.43
N PHE A 271 -6.55 -0.16 21.11
CA PHE A 271 -5.81 0.88 20.39
C PHE A 271 -6.34 2.27 20.80
N PRO A 272 -5.50 3.15 21.37
CA PRO A 272 -5.95 4.43 21.92
C PRO A 272 -6.51 5.37 20.84
N PRO A 273 -7.43 6.30 21.20
CA PRO A 273 -7.87 7.39 20.33
C PRO A 273 -6.74 8.39 20.11
N ALA A 274 -6.72 9.15 19.00
CA ALA A 274 -5.58 9.98 18.54
C ALA A 274 -4.86 10.81 19.64
N SER A 275 -5.59 11.33 20.63
CA SER A 275 -5.09 12.11 21.76
C SER A 275 -4.53 11.27 22.94
N GLY A 276 -4.67 9.96 22.90
CA GLY A 276 -4.25 9.01 23.92
C GLY A 276 -2.74 8.73 23.90
N ALA A 277 -2.27 8.10 24.97
CA ALA A 277 -0.85 7.81 25.17
C ALA A 277 -0.25 7.01 24.00
N PRO A 278 1.01 7.28 23.61
CA PRO A 278 1.66 6.57 22.53
C PRO A 278 1.94 5.11 22.90
N LEU A 279 1.85 4.22 21.92
CA LEU A 279 2.23 2.82 22.09
C LEU A 279 3.76 2.71 22.18
N ARG A 280 4.30 2.18 23.28
CA ARG A 280 5.75 2.05 23.48
C ARG A 280 6.14 0.61 23.80
N CYS A 281 7.29 0.19 23.29
CA CYS A 281 7.88 -1.12 23.56
C CYS A 281 8.56 -1.22 24.94
N HIS A 282 8.79 -0.08 25.59
CA HIS A 282 9.35 0.06 26.94
C HIS A 282 8.62 1.19 27.67
#